data_AF-A0A7L2DRM9-F1
#
_entry.id   AF-A0A7L2DRM9-F1
#
_cell.length_a   1.000
_cell.length_b   1.000
_cell.length_c   1.000
_cell.angle_alpha   90.00
_cell.angle_beta   90.00
_cell.angle_gamma   90.00
#
_symmetry.space_group_name_H-M   'P 1'
#
loop_
_entity.id
_entity.type
_entity.pdbx_description
1 polymer ?
#
loop_
_entity_poly.entity_id
_entity_poly.type
_entity_poly.pdbx_seq_one_letter_code
_entity_poly.pdbx_strand_id
1 'polypeptide(L)'
;ADFDAKKKRKVAEIYRALNSDPIDVATLRRMAISEGGLLTNEIRCKVWPKLLSVNTDDLPPPPGKELREDNKDYQQVLLDVRRSLRRFPPGMPDDQREGLQEELIDIILHVLKRNPQLHYYQGYHDIVVTFLLVAGDRLATALVEKLSTHHLRDFMDSTMDNTKHILNYLMPIIDQVNPEMHHFMQSAEVGTIFALSWLITWFGHVLLDLRHVVRLYDFFLACHPLMPIYFAAVIVLHREQEVLDCECDMASVHHLLSQIPQDLPYESLISKAGDLFVQFPPSKLTKEAAQAAQAERTAASTFKDFELASVQQRPDTVLRQRFRERLRGEERLRGEERTKFILPKPRTNRFVRLAVMGLTVALGAAALAVVKSALEWAPKFELQIFP
;
A
#
# COMPACT_ATOMS: atom_id res chain seq x y z
N ALA A 1 -12.39 14.95 -26.05
CA ALA A 1 -11.92 16.34 -25.77
C ALA A 1 -12.17 16.77 -24.32
N ASP A 2 -13.41 16.74 -23.81
CA ASP A 2 -13.72 17.17 -22.44
C ASP A 2 -13.14 16.24 -21.34
N PHE A 3 -13.20 14.92 -21.55
CA PHE A 3 -12.67 13.93 -20.59
C PHE A 3 -11.14 14.04 -20.38
N ASP A 4 -10.38 14.19 -21.47
CA ASP A 4 -8.93 14.39 -21.38
C ASP A 4 -8.55 15.73 -20.73
N ALA A 5 -9.38 16.76 -20.94
CA ALA A 5 -9.21 18.04 -20.26
C ALA A 5 -9.44 17.90 -18.75
N LYS A 6 -10.46 17.17 -18.31
CA LYS A 6 -10.71 16.86 -16.89
C LYS A 6 -9.54 16.10 -16.26
N LYS A 7 -9.04 15.06 -16.93
CA LYS A 7 -7.85 14.32 -16.47
C LYS A 7 -6.62 15.22 -16.32
N LYS A 8 -6.32 16.06 -17.32
CA LYS A 8 -5.19 17.00 -17.25
C LYS A 8 -5.32 18.00 -16.09
N ARG A 9 -6.52 18.54 -15.87
CA ARG A 9 -6.79 19.43 -14.73
C ARG A 9 -6.56 18.71 -13.39
N LYS A 10 -7.09 17.49 -13.25
CA LYS A 10 -6.92 16.66 -12.05
C LYS A 10 -5.45 16.37 -11.76
N VAL A 11 -4.67 15.98 -12.77
CA VAL A 11 -3.22 15.78 -12.64
C VAL A 11 -2.51 17.07 -12.18
N ALA A 12 -2.84 18.21 -12.78
CA ALA A 12 -2.24 19.49 -12.41
C ALA A 12 -2.58 19.90 -10.96
N GLU A 13 -3.80 19.64 -10.51
CA GLU A 13 -4.23 19.89 -9.13
C GLU A 13 -3.52 18.99 -8.12
N ILE A 14 -3.35 17.70 -8.43
CA ILE A 14 -2.58 16.77 -7.60
C ILE A 14 -1.14 17.24 -7.44
N TYR A 15 -0.47 17.60 -8.53
CA TYR A 15 0.91 18.11 -8.46
C TYR A 15 1.01 19.45 -7.75
N ARG A 16 0.01 20.32 -7.86
CA ARG A 16 -0.05 21.56 -7.06
C ARG A 16 -0.10 21.24 -5.58
N ALA A 17 -0.99 20.33 -5.16
CA ALA A 17 -1.15 19.92 -3.77
C ALA A 17 0.11 19.27 -3.19
N LEU A 18 0.82 18.44 -3.98
CA LEU A 18 2.09 17.82 -3.60
C LEU A 18 3.22 18.83 -3.38
N ASN A 19 3.18 19.97 -4.08
CA ASN A 19 4.24 20.99 -4.04
C ASN A 19 3.93 22.16 -3.07
N SER A 20 2.76 22.17 -2.43
CA SER A 20 2.40 23.14 -1.39
C SER A 20 3.22 22.91 -0.10
N ASP A 21 3.52 23.96 0.66
CA ASP A 21 4.12 23.85 2.00
C ASP A 21 3.21 24.52 3.06
N PRO A 22 2.57 23.76 3.97
CA PRO A 22 2.59 22.30 4.06
C PRO A 22 1.89 21.61 2.88
N ILE A 23 2.14 20.31 2.69
CA ILE A 23 1.49 19.51 1.63
C ILE A 23 -0.03 19.57 1.85
N ASP A 24 -0.78 19.84 0.79
CA ASP A 24 -2.24 19.88 0.85
C ASP A 24 -2.84 18.47 0.76
N VAL A 25 -2.68 17.70 1.84
CA VAL A 25 -3.18 16.32 1.96
C VAL A 25 -4.71 16.27 1.84
N ALA A 26 -5.41 17.32 2.26
CA ALA A 26 -6.86 17.40 2.11
C ALA A 26 -7.28 17.39 0.64
N THR A 27 -6.60 18.15 -0.22
CA THR A 27 -6.82 18.11 -1.67
C THR A 27 -6.45 16.74 -2.23
N LEU A 28 -5.35 16.12 -1.80
CA LEU A 28 -4.97 14.77 -2.25
C LEU A 28 -6.03 13.71 -1.90
N ARG A 29 -6.62 13.76 -0.70
CA ARG A 29 -7.75 12.90 -0.31
C ARG A 29 -8.96 13.12 -1.22
N ARG A 30 -9.36 14.37 -1.46
CA ARG A 30 -10.47 14.68 -2.38
C ARG A 30 -10.21 14.14 -3.79
N MET A 31 -8.98 14.25 -4.29
CA MET A 31 -8.60 13.74 -5.61
C MET A 31 -8.65 12.21 -5.66
N ALA A 32 -8.23 11.52 -4.61
CA ALA A 32 -8.29 10.06 -4.51
C ALA A 32 -9.73 9.52 -4.38
N ILE A 33 -10.62 10.26 -3.71
CA ILE A 33 -12.05 9.90 -3.57
C ILE A 33 -12.80 10.15 -4.87
N SER A 34 -12.61 11.31 -5.50
CA SER A 34 -13.32 11.71 -6.73
C SER A 34 -13.09 10.75 -7.91
N GLU A 35 -14.01 10.79 -8.88
CA GLU A 35 -14.06 9.92 -10.05
C GLU A 35 -12.69 9.63 -10.69
N GLY A 36 -12.39 8.34 -10.91
CA GLY A 36 -11.13 7.86 -11.50
C GLY A 36 -9.93 7.86 -10.56
N GLY A 37 -10.06 8.30 -9.31
CA GLY A 37 -9.01 8.23 -8.28
C GLY A 37 -7.72 8.95 -8.69
N LEU A 38 -6.57 8.34 -8.42
CA LEU A 38 -5.25 8.96 -8.66
C LEU A 38 -4.71 8.77 -10.09
N LEU A 39 -5.50 8.15 -10.98
CA LEU A 39 -5.26 7.98 -12.41
C LEU A 39 -4.09 7.04 -12.80
N THR A 40 -2.89 7.19 -12.22
CA THR A 40 -1.70 6.42 -12.62
C THR A 40 -0.88 5.94 -11.42
N ASN A 41 -0.12 4.84 -11.61
CA ASN A 41 0.78 4.33 -10.58
C ASN A 41 1.90 5.33 -10.24
N GLU A 42 2.39 6.11 -11.21
CA GLU A 42 3.39 7.15 -10.94
C GLU A 42 2.87 8.20 -9.94
N ILE A 43 1.61 8.60 -10.05
CA ILE A 43 0.98 9.51 -9.10
C ILE A 43 0.78 8.81 -7.75
N ARG A 44 0.35 7.55 -7.74
CA ARG A 44 0.17 6.76 -6.51
C ARG A 44 1.46 6.65 -5.71
N CYS A 45 2.59 6.39 -6.35
CA CYS A 45 3.90 6.36 -5.70
C CYS A 45 4.27 7.69 -5.00
N LYS A 46 3.68 8.82 -5.43
CA LYS A 46 3.88 10.14 -4.81
C LYS A 46 2.81 10.46 -3.76
N VAL A 47 1.57 10.00 -3.96
CA VAL A 47 0.41 10.40 -3.15
C VAL A 47 0.10 9.40 -2.03
N TRP A 48 0.16 8.08 -2.27
CA TRP A 48 -0.08 7.09 -1.21
C TRP A 48 0.80 7.27 0.02
N PRO A 49 2.12 7.60 -0.11
CA PRO A 49 2.93 7.93 1.06
C PRO A 49 2.39 9.11 1.86
N LYS A 50 1.80 10.10 1.19
CA LYS A 50 1.22 11.28 1.86
C LYS A 50 -0.08 10.94 2.57
N LEU A 51 -0.93 10.14 1.94
CA LEU A 51 -2.16 9.63 2.57
C LEU A 51 -1.83 8.78 3.82
N LEU A 52 -0.74 8.00 3.76
CA LEU A 52 -0.31 7.14 4.85
C LEU A 52 0.64 7.79 5.87
N SER A 53 1.08 9.02 5.65
CA SER A 53 2.11 9.67 6.47
C SER A 53 3.43 8.90 6.56
N VAL A 54 3.89 8.40 5.41
CA VAL A 54 5.16 7.71 5.24
C VAL A 54 6.21 8.66 4.67
N ASN A 55 7.39 8.70 5.31
CA ASN A 55 8.53 9.45 4.82
C ASN A 55 9.27 8.66 3.74
N THR A 56 9.31 9.19 2.51
CA THR A 56 9.96 8.54 1.37
C THR A 56 11.48 8.69 1.33
N ASP A 57 12.06 9.56 2.15
CA ASP A 57 13.52 9.72 2.23
C ASP A 57 14.16 8.75 3.24
N ASP A 58 13.36 8.11 4.10
CA ASP A 58 13.78 7.16 5.12
C ASP A 58 13.09 5.80 4.92
N LEU A 59 13.33 5.20 3.75
CA LEU A 59 12.78 3.89 3.42
C LEU A 59 13.61 2.78 4.06
N PRO A 60 12.97 1.68 4.50
CA PRO A 60 13.66 0.56 5.11
C PRO A 60 14.77 0.01 4.19
N PRO A 61 15.87 -0.50 4.77
CA PRO A 61 16.88 -1.21 4.02
C PRO A 61 16.29 -2.51 3.46
N PRO A 62 16.86 -3.06 2.37
CA PRO A 62 16.48 -4.37 1.87
C PRO A 62 16.57 -5.44 2.97
N PRO A 63 15.65 -6.42 2.97
CA PRO A 63 15.65 -7.47 3.97
C PRO A 63 16.94 -8.31 3.93
N GLY A 64 17.49 -8.62 5.10
CA GLY A 64 18.65 -9.49 5.22
C GLY A 64 18.28 -10.96 5.03
N LYS A 65 19.25 -11.81 4.66
CA LYS A 65 19.03 -13.25 4.42
C LYS A 65 18.43 -14.00 5.62
N GLU A 66 18.75 -13.56 6.82
CA GLU A 66 18.26 -14.10 8.10
C GLU A 66 16.75 -13.89 8.32
N LEU A 67 16.08 -13.05 7.50
CA LEU A 67 14.66 -12.77 7.67
C LEU A 67 13.78 -14.02 7.53
N ARG A 68 14.16 -14.95 6.67
CA ARG A 68 13.36 -16.15 6.36
C ARG A 68 13.59 -17.31 7.31
N GLU A 69 14.80 -17.41 7.87
CA GLU A 69 15.19 -18.50 8.78
C GLU A 69 14.53 -18.37 10.16
N ASP A 70 14.36 -17.13 10.64
CA ASP A 70 13.86 -16.85 12.00
C ASP A 70 12.35 -16.55 12.07
N ASN A 71 11.59 -16.73 10.98
CA ASN A 71 10.19 -16.30 10.92
C ASN A 71 9.21 -17.48 11.00
N LYS A 72 8.46 -17.53 12.10
CA LYS A 72 7.43 -18.55 12.36
C LYS A 72 6.36 -18.64 11.26
N ASP A 73 6.08 -17.54 10.58
CA ASP A 73 5.02 -17.42 9.58
C ASP A 73 5.52 -17.74 8.15
N TYR A 74 6.84 -17.95 7.95
CA TYR A 74 7.44 -18.13 6.62
C TYR A 74 6.77 -19.22 5.78
N GLN A 75 6.54 -20.40 6.35
CA GLN A 75 5.93 -21.52 5.61
C GLN A 75 4.50 -21.20 5.17
N GLN A 76 3.72 -20.54 6.03
CA GLN A 76 2.34 -20.15 5.70
C GLN A 76 2.34 -19.08 4.60
N VAL A 77 3.19 -18.06 4.73
CA VAL A 77 3.33 -16.98 3.73
C VAL A 77 3.75 -17.55 2.37
N LEU A 78 4.73 -18.45 2.35
CA LEU A 78 5.20 -19.13 1.14
C LEU A 78 4.07 -19.89 0.43
N LEU A 79 3.27 -20.66 1.18
CA LEU A 79 2.14 -21.41 0.62
C LEU A 79 1.05 -20.48 0.06
N ASP A 80 0.80 -19.36 0.71
CA ASP A 80 -0.20 -18.39 0.27
C ASP A 80 0.24 -17.64 -0.99
N VAL A 81 1.49 -17.18 -1.04
CA VAL A 81 2.06 -16.47 -2.20
C VAL A 81 2.14 -17.38 -3.43
N ARG A 82 2.39 -18.68 -3.26
CA ARG A 82 2.35 -19.64 -4.37
C ARG A 82 0.95 -19.83 -4.94
N ARG A 83 -0.10 -19.60 -4.14
CA ARG A 83 -1.50 -19.73 -4.56
C ARG A 83 -2.07 -18.45 -5.21
N SER A 84 -1.38 -17.32 -5.10
CA SER A 84 -1.87 -16.00 -5.58
C SER A 84 -1.53 -15.67 -7.04
N LEU A 85 -1.24 -16.67 -7.87
CA LEU A 85 -0.84 -16.49 -9.29
C LEU A 85 -1.80 -15.61 -10.10
N ARG A 86 -3.10 -15.66 -9.79
CA ARG A 86 -4.14 -14.87 -10.49
C ARG A 86 -4.03 -13.36 -10.27
N ARG A 87 -3.24 -12.90 -9.29
CA ARG A 87 -3.05 -11.48 -8.99
C ARG A 87 -2.00 -10.80 -9.89
N PHE A 88 -1.17 -11.58 -10.56
CA PHE A 88 -0.17 -11.07 -11.48
C PHE A 88 -0.79 -10.83 -12.86
N PRO A 89 -0.36 -9.77 -13.59
CA PRO A 89 -0.85 -9.50 -14.93
C PRO A 89 -0.72 -10.71 -15.87
N PRO A 90 -1.76 -11.01 -16.70
CA PRO A 90 -1.68 -12.09 -17.65
C PRO A 90 -0.56 -11.82 -18.67
N GLY A 91 0.27 -12.83 -18.93
CA GLY A 91 1.41 -12.72 -19.85
C GLY A 91 2.71 -12.19 -19.22
N MET A 92 2.75 -11.98 -17.90
CA MET A 92 4.00 -11.73 -17.19
C MET A 92 4.94 -12.95 -17.30
N PRO A 93 6.22 -12.77 -17.68
CA PRO A 93 7.22 -13.82 -17.69
C PRO A 93 7.36 -14.52 -16.33
N ASP A 94 7.57 -15.83 -16.34
CA ASP A 94 7.61 -16.65 -15.12
C ASP A 94 8.77 -16.24 -14.19
N ASP A 95 9.94 -15.92 -14.75
CA ASP A 95 11.11 -15.44 -14.02
C ASP A 95 10.84 -14.09 -13.31
N GLN A 96 10.19 -13.16 -14.00
CA GLN A 96 9.77 -11.89 -13.41
C GLN A 96 8.74 -12.11 -12.29
N ARG A 97 7.78 -13.01 -12.50
CA ARG A 97 6.75 -13.32 -11.52
C ARG A 97 7.34 -13.97 -10.27
N GLU A 98 8.23 -14.95 -10.45
CA GLU A 98 8.95 -15.60 -9.35
C GLU A 98 9.75 -14.57 -8.55
N GLY A 99 10.46 -13.66 -9.22
CA GLY A 99 11.15 -12.54 -8.55
C GLY A 99 10.22 -11.69 -7.67
N LEU A 100 9.04 -11.32 -8.18
CA LEU A 100 8.04 -10.57 -7.41
C LEU A 100 7.41 -11.39 -6.27
N GLN A 101 7.28 -12.72 -6.42
CA GLN A 101 6.82 -13.59 -5.34
C GLN A 101 7.83 -13.64 -4.20
N GLU A 102 9.12 -13.69 -4.51
CA GLU A 102 10.19 -13.64 -3.53
C GLU A 102 10.22 -12.29 -2.79
N GLU A 103 10.11 -11.18 -3.51
CA GLU A 103 9.96 -9.84 -2.93
C GLU A 103 8.71 -9.75 -2.03
N LEU A 104 7.57 -10.28 -2.49
CA LEU A 104 6.32 -10.29 -1.72
C LEU A 104 6.45 -11.03 -0.38
N ILE A 105 7.10 -12.19 -0.39
CA ILE A 105 7.40 -12.95 0.82
C ILE A 105 8.23 -12.08 1.77
N ASP A 106 9.31 -11.50 1.26
CA ASP A 106 10.24 -10.73 2.09
C ASP A 106 9.57 -9.49 2.71
N ILE A 107 8.70 -8.79 1.97
CA ILE A 107 7.93 -7.65 2.50
C ILE A 107 7.04 -8.09 3.67
N ILE A 108 6.29 -9.18 3.51
CA ILE A 108 5.37 -9.68 4.55
C ILE A 108 6.15 -10.02 5.81
N LEU A 109 7.23 -10.80 5.67
CA LEU A 109 8.04 -11.22 6.81
C LEU A 109 8.73 -10.02 7.48
N HIS A 110 9.15 -9.02 6.71
CA HIS A 110 9.78 -7.80 7.24
C HIS A 110 8.81 -7.04 8.15
N VAL A 111 7.58 -6.84 7.69
CA VAL A 111 6.54 -6.15 8.46
C VAL A 111 6.24 -6.91 9.76
N LEU A 112 6.07 -8.23 9.69
CA LEU A 112 5.79 -9.07 10.87
C LEU A 112 6.96 -9.09 11.87
N LYS A 113 8.22 -9.17 11.38
CA LYS A 113 9.41 -9.16 12.25
C LYS A 113 9.57 -7.83 12.99
N ARG A 114 9.25 -6.71 12.33
CA ARG A 114 9.32 -5.37 12.96
C ARG A 114 8.17 -5.08 13.90
N ASN A 115 7.04 -5.77 13.74
CA ASN A 115 5.81 -5.52 14.46
C ASN A 115 5.32 -6.84 15.10
N PRO A 116 5.98 -7.33 16.16
CA PRO A 116 5.70 -8.65 16.76
C PRO A 116 4.29 -8.78 17.35
N GLN A 117 3.58 -7.67 17.55
CA GLN A 117 2.18 -7.64 17.95
C GLN A 117 1.21 -8.04 16.81
N LEU A 118 1.65 -7.96 15.55
CA LEU A 118 0.83 -8.31 14.39
C LEU A 118 0.92 -9.80 14.10
N HIS A 119 -0.22 -10.39 13.76
CA HIS A 119 -0.37 -11.79 13.42
C HIS A 119 -0.75 -11.90 11.95
N TYR A 120 -0.05 -12.77 11.21
CA TYR A 120 -0.38 -13.02 9.82
C TYR A 120 -1.76 -13.69 9.70
N TYR A 121 -2.57 -13.21 8.75
CA TYR A 121 -3.84 -13.83 8.37
C TYR A 121 -3.85 -14.19 6.89
N GLN A 122 -4.54 -15.26 6.53
CA GLN A 122 -4.67 -15.69 5.14
C GLN A 122 -5.50 -14.66 4.34
N GLY A 123 -4.88 -14.08 3.32
CA GLY A 123 -5.43 -12.99 2.51
C GLY A 123 -4.64 -11.69 2.62
N TYR A 124 -3.78 -11.54 3.63
CA TYR A 124 -2.93 -10.35 3.78
C TYR A 124 -2.02 -10.14 2.55
N HIS A 125 -1.50 -11.24 1.97
CA HIS A 125 -0.69 -11.21 0.76
C HIS A 125 -1.40 -10.58 -0.45
N ASP A 126 -2.73 -10.66 -0.56
CA ASP A 126 -3.50 -10.02 -1.64
C ASP A 126 -3.44 -8.48 -1.54
N ILE A 127 -3.29 -7.95 -0.33
CA ILE A 127 -3.06 -6.53 -0.10
C ILE A 127 -1.62 -6.17 -0.46
N VAL A 128 -0.66 -6.91 0.09
CA VAL A 128 0.77 -6.60 -0.09
C VAL A 128 1.19 -6.66 -1.56
N VAL A 129 0.71 -7.66 -2.33
CA VAL A 129 1.03 -7.77 -3.76
C VAL A 129 0.53 -6.57 -4.56
N THR A 130 -0.61 -5.98 -4.17
CA THR A 130 -1.15 -4.80 -4.84
C THR A 130 -0.24 -3.59 -4.61
N PHE A 131 0.30 -3.42 -3.39
CA PHE A 131 1.31 -2.39 -3.11
C PHE A 131 2.62 -2.65 -3.85
N LEU A 132 3.08 -3.90 -3.89
CA LEU A 132 4.30 -4.28 -4.61
C LEU A 132 4.20 -3.94 -6.10
N LEU A 133 3.09 -4.32 -6.76
CA LEU A 133 2.87 -4.06 -8.19
C LEU A 133 2.75 -2.56 -8.53
N VAL A 134 2.34 -1.73 -7.57
CA VAL A 134 2.19 -0.28 -7.78
C VAL A 134 3.46 0.49 -7.42
N ALA A 135 4.06 0.21 -6.26
CA ALA A 135 5.08 1.02 -5.62
C ALA A 135 6.49 0.39 -5.64
N GLY A 136 6.61 -0.89 -5.96
CA GLY A 136 7.85 -1.65 -5.87
C GLY A 136 8.26 -1.96 -4.42
N ASP A 137 9.21 -2.86 -4.24
CA ASP A 137 9.62 -3.46 -2.96
C ASP A 137 9.77 -2.46 -1.79
N ARG A 138 10.74 -1.55 -1.87
CA ARG A 138 11.10 -0.69 -0.72
C ARG A 138 9.99 0.25 -0.28
N LEU A 139 9.28 0.84 -1.24
CA LEU A 139 8.17 1.74 -0.93
C LEU A 139 6.95 0.95 -0.46
N ALA A 140 6.64 -0.18 -1.09
CA ALA A 140 5.58 -1.08 -0.64
C ALA A 140 5.80 -1.53 0.81
N THR A 141 7.03 -1.90 1.20
CA THR A 141 7.36 -2.26 2.59
C THR A 141 6.97 -1.17 3.57
N ALA A 142 7.38 0.09 3.32
CA ALA A 142 7.07 1.20 4.22
C ALA A 142 5.57 1.53 4.27
N LEU A 143 4.89 1.48 3.12
CA LEU A 143 3.45 1.75 3.04
C LEU A 143 2.65 0.67 3.76
N VAL A 144 2.96 -0.60 3.50
CA VAL A 144 2.28 -1.74 4.09
C VAL A 144 2.54 -1.82 5.58
N GLU A 145 3.76 -1.57 6.07
CA GLU A 145 4.04 -1.50 7.52
C GLU A 145 3.13 -0.48 8.22
N LYS A 146 3.00 0.71 7.63
CA LYS A 146 2.14 1.77 8.17
C LYS A 146 0.66 1.39 8.07
N LEU A 147 0.25 0.78 6.96
CA LEU A 147 -1.11 0.32 6.76
C LEU A 147 -1.51 -0.77 7.78
N SER A 148 -0.60 -1.71 8.03
CA SER A 148 -0.80 -2.86 8.92
C SER A 148 -0.87 -2.48 10.40
N THR A 149 -0.20 -1.41 10.80
CA THR A 149 -0.30 -0.86 12.16
C THR A 149 -1.51 0.05 12.37
N HIS A 150 -2.23 0.39 11.30
CA HIS A 150 -3.39 1.29 11.33
C HIS A 150 -4.62 0.58 10.73
N HIS A 151 -4.85 0.71 9.43
CA HIS A 151 -6.09 0.28 8.77
C HIS A 151 -6.35 -1.23 8.87
N LEU A 152 -5.30 -2.06 8.83
CA LEU A 152 -5.44 -3.52 8.88
C LEU A 152 -5.17 -4.10 10.27
N ARG A 153 -4.86 -3.24 11.26
CA ARG A 153 -4.41 -3.68 12.58
C ARG A 153 -5.38 -4.67 13.22
N ASP A 154 -6.67 -4.38 13.11
CA ASP A 154 -7.74 -5.21 13.68
C ASP A 154 -7.88 -6.58 13.00
N PHE A 155 -7.45 -6.72 11.74
CA PHE A 155 -7.39 -8.00 11.02
C PHE A 155 -6.15 -8.83 11.39
N MET A 156 -5.14 -8.17 11.97
CA MET A 156 -3.86 -8.76 12.37
C MET A 156 -3.74 -8.98 13.88
N ASP A 157 -4.85 -8.91 14.62
CA ASP A 157 -4.89 -9.31 16.01
C ASP A 157 -4.74 -10.84 16.16
N SER A 158 -4.39 -11.28 17.37
CA SER A 158 -4.25 -12.71 17.67
C SER A 158 -5.57 -13.48 17.57
N THR A 159 -6.72 -12.78 17.68
CA THR A 159 -8.06 -13.33 17.48
C THR A 159 -8.81 -12.55 16.41
N MET A 160 -9.78 -13.20 15.78
CA MET A 160 -10.60 -12.61 14.72
C MET A 160 -11.78 -11.77 15.28
N ASP A 161 -11.80 -11.49 16.58
CA ASP A 161 -12.96 -10.88 17.23
C ASP A 161 -13.16 -9.41 16.82
N ASN A 162 -12.07 -8.68 16.60
CA ASN A 162 -12.14 -7.31 16.08
C ASN A 162 -12.58 -7.29 14.62
N THR A 163 -12.12 -8.23 13.80
CA THR A 163 -12.64 -8.43 12.44
C THR A 163 -14.14 -8.72 12.43
N LYS A 164 -14.61 -9.61 13.31
CA LYS A 164 -16.05 -9.89 13.47
C LYS A 164 -16.82 -8.64 13.90
N HIS A 165 -16.25 -7.85 14.82
CA HIS A 165 -16.85 -6.58 15.23
C HIS A 165 -16.99 -5.60 14.05
N ILE A 166 -16.00 -5.51 13.16
CA ILE A 166 -16.11 -4.72 11.92
C ILE A 166 -17.23 -5.25 11.02
N LEU A 167 -17.37 -6.57 10.87
CA LEU A 167 -18.45 -7.17 10.08
C LEU A 167 -19.84 -6.88 10.66
N ASN A 168 -19.96 -6.72 11.99
CA ASN A 168 -21.25 -6.41 12.63
C ASN A 168 -21.82 -5.04 12.26
N TYR A 169 -21.04 -4.15 11.62
CA TYR A 169 -21.58 -2.91 11.06
C TYR A 169 -22.40 -3.14 9.77
N LEU A 170 -22.24 -4.28 9.09
CA LEU A 170 -22.89 -4.52 7.80
C LEU A 170 -24.43 -4.53 7.91
N MET A 171 -24.98 -5.34 8.81
CA MET A 171 -26.43 -5.50 8.96
C MET A 171 -27.12 -4.21 9.40
N PRO A 172 -26.61 -3.44 10.39
CA PRO A 172 -27.14 -2.13 10.73
C PRO A 172 -27.12 -1.14 9.57
N ILE A 173 -26.07 -1.12 8.72
CA ILE A 173 -26.03 -0.24 7.55
C ILE A 173 -27.14 -0.62 6.56
N ILE A 174 -27.31 -1.92 6.30
CA ILE A 174 -28.36 -2.41 5.39
C ILE A 174 -29.74 -2.06 5.95
N ASP A 175 -29.99 -2.29 7.25
CA ASP A 175 -31.27 -1.97 7.91
C ASP A 175 -31.66 -0.48 7.79
N GLN A 176 -30.68 0.42 7.88
CA GLN A 176 -30.95 1.85 7.72
C GLN A 176 -31.35 2.27 6.29
N VAL A 177 -30.99 1.47 5.28
CA VAL A 177 -31.22 1.80 3.86
C VAL A 177 -32.37 1.00 3.27
N ASN A 178 -32.40 -0.31 3.53
CA ASN A 178 -33.40 -1.25 3.05
C ASN A 178 -33.77 -2.25 4.18
N PRO A 179 -34.76 -1.91 5.04
CA PRO A 179 -35.23 -2.77 6.12
C PRO A 179 -35.83 -4.10 5.64
N GLU A 180 -36.42 -4.13 4.45
CA GLU A 180 -37.01 -5.35 3.86
C GLU A 180 -35.91 -6.36 3.53
N MET A 181 -34.85 -5.93 2.84
CA MET A 181 -33.67 -6.75 2.57
C MET A 181 -32.99 -7.21 3.86
N HIS A 182 -32.88 -6.33 4.85
CA HIS A 182 -32.34 -6.69 6.16
C HIS A 182 -33.16 -7.81 6.82
N HIS A 183 -34.49 -7.69 6.85
CA HIS A 183 -35.37 -8.71 7.41
C HIS A 183 -35.26 -10.05 6.66
N PHE A 184 -35.18 -10.02 5.32
CA PHE A 184 -34.97 -11.20 4.51
C PHE A 184 -33.64 -11.89 4.86
N MET A 185 -32.54 -11.14 4.90
CA MET A 185 -31.22 -11.69 5.25
C MET A 185 -31.16 -12.22 6.69
N GLN A 186 -31.87 -11.60 7.63
CA GLN A 186 -32.01 -12.12 9.00
C GLN A 186 -32.79 -13.44 9.02
N SER A 187 -33.90 -13.52 8.26
CA SER A 187 -34.74 -14.72 8.17
C SER A 187 -34.02 -15.88 7.51
N ALA A 188 -33.14 -15.60 6.54
CA ALA A 188 -32.27 -16.58 5.91
C ALA A 188 -31.08 -17.02 6.78
N GLU A 189 -30.84 -16.38 7.93
CA GLU A 189 -29.73 -16.68 8.85
C GLU A 189 -28.34 -16.65 8.20
N VAL A 190 -28.17 -15.85 7.14
CA VAL A 190 -26.92 -15.82 6.35
C VAL A 190 -25.71 -15.25 7.12
N GLY A 191 -25.97 -14.40 8.12
CA GLY A 191 -24.94 -13.70 8.87
C GLY A 191 -24.12 -12.73 8.00
N THR A 192 -22.85 -12.51 8.33
CA THR A 192 -21.97 -11.53 7.65
C THR A 192 -20.64 -12.12 7.17
N ILE A 193 -20.44 -13.43 7.33
CA ILE A 193 -19.17 -14.10 7.04
C ILE A 193 -18.83 -14.11 5.55
N PHE A 194 -19.82 -14.06 4.65
CA PHE A 194 -19.59 -13.96 3.20
C PHE A 194 -18.72 -12.74 2.83
N ALA A 195 -18.82 -11.65 3.60
CA ALA A 195 -18.09 -10.41 3.35
C ALA A 195 -16.69 -10.40 3.97
N LEU A 196 -16.35 -11.38 4.81
CA LEU A 196 -15.05 -11.43 5.51
C LEU A 196 -13.89 -11.39 4.52
N SER A 197 -13.94 -12.21 3.47
CA SER A 197 -12.89 -12.28 2.45
C SER A 197 -12.71 -10.94 1.71
N TRP A 198 -13.79 -10.17 1.56
CA TRP A 198 -13.76 -8.87 0.89
C TRP A 198 -13.01 -7.84 1.72
N LEU A 199 -13.28 -7.82 3.03
CA LEU A 199 -12.66 -6.86 3.94
C LEU A 199 -11.17 -7.15 4.11
N ILE A 200 -10.81 -8.39 4.43
CA ILE A 200 -9.43 -8.72 4.78
C ILE A 200 -8.48 -8.68 3.58
N THR A 201 -9.01 -8.72 2.35
CA THR A 201 -8.22 -8.61 1.11
C THR A 201 -8.42 -7.28 0.37
N TRP A 202 -9.19 -6.35 0.94
CA TRP A 202 -9.63 -5.12 0.27
C TRP A 202 -10.18 -5.39 -1.14
N PHE A 203 -11.04 -6.40 -1.25
CA PHE A 203 -11.67 -6.90 -2.47
C PHE A 203 -10.69 -7.46 -3.52
N GLY A 204 -9.38 -7.45 -3.24
CA GLY A 204 -8.34 -7.92 -4.16
C GLY A 204 -8.47 -9.39 -4.52
N HIS A 205 -8.99 -10.22 -3.61
CA HIS A 205 -9.19 -11.64 -3.91
C HIS A 205 -10.32 -11.89 -4.92
N VAL A 206 -11.36 -11.05 -4.91
CA VAL A 206 -12.60 -11.27 -5.67
C VAL A 206 -12.62 -10.49 -6.99
N LEU A 207 -11.95 -9.33 -7.03
CA LEU A 207 -11.87 -8.48 -8.21
C LEU A 207 -10.68 -8.85 -9.09
N LEU A 208 -10.96 -9.25 -10.32
CA LEU A 208 -9.95 -9.70 -11.28
C LEU A 208 -9.19 -8.54 -11.95
N ASP A 209 -9.88 -7.42 -12.20
CA ASP A 209 -9.25 -6.26 -12.85
C ASP A 209 -8.46 -5.42 -11.83
N LEU A 210 -7.14 -5.46 -11.95
CA LEU A 210 -6.23 -4.69 -11.10
C LEU A 210 -6.52 -3.18 -11.15
N ARG A 211 -7.06 -2.65 -12.24
CA ARG A 211 -7.40 -1.22 -12.35
C ARG A 211 -8.50 -0.84 -11.37
N HIS A 212 -9.53 -1.67 -11.23
CA HIS A 212 -10.61 -1.47 -10.27
C HIS A 212 -10.11 -1.65 -8.83
N VAL A 213 -9.27 -2.66 -8.58
CA VAL A 213 -8.65 -2.87 -7.25
C VAL A 213 -7.84 -1.65 -6.84
N VAL A 214 -6.91 -1.20 -7.68
CA VAL A 214 -6.05 -0.06 -7.34
C VAL A 214 -6.86 1.24 -7.20
N ARG A 215 -7.96 1.39 -7.96
CA ARG A 215 -8.92 2.50 -7.78
C ARG A 215 -9.62 2.47 -6.42
N LEU A 216 -9.97 1.28 -5.91
CA LEU A 216 -10.51 1.13 -4.56
C LEU A 216 -9.45 1.41 -3.50
N TYR A 217 -8.18 1.09 -3.74
CA TYR A 217 -7.09 1.42 -2.82
C TYR A 217 -6.91 2.93 -2.71
N ASP A 218 -6.99 3.67 -3.82
CA ASP A 218 -7.02 5.13 -3.80
C ASP A 218 -8.12 5.65 -2.85
N PHE A 219 -9.32 5.05 -2.92
CA PHE A 219 -10.46 5.41 -2.08
C PHE A 219 -10.26 5.04 -0.61
N PHE A 220 -9.88 3.79 -0.31
CA PHE A 220 -9.71 3.32 1.07
C PHE A 220 -8.58 4.05 1.81
N LEU A 221 -7.46 4.33 1.15
CA LEU A 221 -6.35 5.08 1.73
C LEU A 221 -6.71 6.54 2.03
N ALA A 222 -7.69 7.10 1.31
CA ALA A 222 -8.15 8.47 1.51
C ALA A 222 -9.25 8.59 2.57
N CYS A 223 -9.81 7.47 3.03
CA CYS A 223 -11.00 7.40 3.86
C CYS A 223 -10.73 6.77 5.23
N HIS A 224 -11.77 6.78 6.07
CA HIS A 224 -11.75 6.13 7.37
C HIS A 224 -11.53 4.60 7.25
N PRO A 225 -10.86 3.91 8.21
CA PRO A 225 -10.54 2.48 8.13
C PRO A 225 -11.75 1.55 7.98
N LEU A 226 -12.92 2.00 8.44
CA LEU A 226 -14.18 1.27 8.27
C LEU A 226 -14.79 1.43 6.87
N MET A 227 -14.30 2.30 6.00
CA MET A 227 -14.88 2.51 4.66
C MET A 227 -15.08 1.22 3.83
N PRO A 228 -14.22 0.19 3.90
CA PRO A 228 -14.46 -1.09 3.24
C PRO A 228 -15.79 -1.77 3.63
N ILE A 229 -16.28 -1.62 4.87
CA ILE A 229 -17.58 -2.21 5.26
C ILE A 229 -18.77 -1.47 4.61
N TYR A 230 -18.66 -0.15 4.45
CA TYR A 230 -19.66 0.65 3.74
C TYR A 230 -19.68 0.28 2.26
N PHE A 231 -18.49 0.08 1.67
CA PHE A 231 -18.41 -0.39 0.29
C PHE A 231 -19.00 -1.80 0.12
N ALA A 232 -18.77 -2.71 1.07
CA ALA A 232 -19.44 -4.02 1.10
C ALA A 232 -20.98 -3.88 1.18
N ALA A 233 -21.48 -3.01 2.07
CA ALA A 233 -22.91 -2.75 2.21
C ALA A 233 -23.53 -2.25 0.91
N VAL A 234 -22.86 -1.33 0.21
CA VAL A 234 -23.33 -0.80 -1.07
C VAL A 234 -23.36 -1.87 -2.17
N ILE A 235 -22.40 -2.80 -2.19
CA ILE A 235 -22.44 -3.94 -3.13
C ILE A 235 -23.66 -4.82 -2.85
N VAL A 236 -23.92 -5.14 -1.58
CA VAL A 236 -25.07 -5.95 -1.17
C VAL A 236 -26.37 -5.24 -1.56
N LEU A 237 -26.54 -3.97 -1.17
CA LEU A 237 -27.71 -3.15 -1.50
C LEU A 237 -27.92 -2.98 -3.00
N HIS A 238 -26.85 -2.92 -3.79
CA HIS A 238 -26.96 -2.85 -5.25
C HIS A 238 -27.61 -4.10 -5.87
N ARG A 239 -27.45 -5.25 -5.19
CA ARG A 239 -27.97 -6.55 -5.60
C ARG A 239 -29.25 -6.93 -4.86
N GLU A 240 -30.00 -5.94 -4.35
CA GLU A 240 -31.22 -6.17 -3.57
C GLU A 240 -32.22 -7.10 -4.26
N GLN A 241 -32.43 -6.93 -5.57
CA GLN A 241 -33.41 -7.72 -6.33
C GLN A 241 -32.97 -9.19 -6.41
N GLU A 242 -31.70 -9.44 -6.71
CA GLU A 242 -31.15 -10.81 -6.76
C GLU A 242 -31.23 -11.51 -5.38
N VAL A 243 -31.05 -10.75 -4.30
CA VAL A 243 -31.11 -11.29 -2.94
C VAL A 243 -32.55 -11.60 -2.55
N LEU A 244 -33.51 -10.70 -2.82
CA LEU A 244 -34.92 -10.89 -2.49
C LEU A 244 -35.59 -11.97 -3.35
N ASP A 245 -35.11 -12.19 -4.56
CA ASP A 245 -35.57 -13.26 -5.46
C ASP A 245 -34.96 -14.65 -5.12
N CYS A 246 -34.00 -14.69 -4.19
CA CYS A 246 -33.33 -15.92 -3.78
C CYS A 246 -34.22 -16.79 -2.88
N GLU A 247 -33.89 -18.09 -2.76
CA GLU A 247 -34.49 -18.90 -1.70
C GLU A 247 -34.05 -18.35 -0.33
N CYS A 248 -35.01 -18.21 0.58
CA CYS A 248 -34.79 -17.62 1.90
C CYS A 248 -34.14 -18.62 2.86
N ASP A 249 -32.92 -19.06 2.52
CA ASP A 249 -32.09 -19.95 3.32
C ASP A 249 -30.61 -19.51 3.30
N MET A 250 -29.86 -19.94 4.31
CA MET A 250 -28.46 -19.55 4.50
C MET A 250 -27.60 -19.88 3.27
N ALA A 251 -27.77 -21.07 2.67
CA ALA A 251 -26.88 -21.56 1.64
C ALA A 251 -27.06 -20.78 0.33
N SER A 252 -28.31 -20.55 -0.08
CA SER A 252 -28.65 -19.83 -1.31
C SER A 252 -28.15 -18.38 -1.27
N VAL A 253 -28.48 -17.65 -0.19
CA VAL A 253 -28.04 -16.25 -0.03
C VAL A 253 -26.53 -16.16 0.12
N HIS A 254 -25.90 -17.05 0.89
CA HIS A 254 -24.44 -17.07 1.03
C HIS A 254 -23.76 -17.34 -0.31
N HIS A 255 -24.24 -18.29 -1.10
CA HIS A 255 -23.70 -18.61 -2.42
C HIS A 255 -23.77 -17.41 -3.37
N LEU A 256 -24.93 -16.76 -3.46
CA LEU A 256 -25.16 -15.59 -4.29
C LEU A 256 -24.21 -14.44 -3.92
N LEU A 257 -24.15 -14.10 -2.63
CA LEU A 257 -23.35 -12.97 -2.17
C LEU A 257 -21.86 -13.25 -2.30
N SER A 258 -21.41 -14.48 -2.02
CA SER A 258 -19.98 -14.86 -2.12
C SER A 258 -19.39 -14.65 -3.52
N GLN A 259 -20.23 -14.58 -4.56
CA GLN A 259 -19.83 -14.29 -5.93
C GLN A 259 -20.13 -12.83 -6.26
N ILE A 260 -19.09 -12.00 -6.40
CA ILE A 260 -19.25 -10.60 -6.82
C ILE A 260 -19.22 -10.51 -8.36
N PRO A 261 -20.26 -9.90 -8.98
CA PRO A 261 -20.25 -9.59 -10.41
C PRO A 261 -19.05 -8.72 -10.80
N GLN A 262 -18.45 -8.97 -11.97
CA GLN A 262 -17.22 -8.28 -12.37
C GLN A 262 -17.48 -6.92 -13.06
N ASP A 263 -18.72 -6.67 -13.47
CA ASP A 263 -19.18 -5.50 -14.22
C ASP A 263 -19.94 -4.48 -13.35
N LEU A 264 -19.65 -4.46 -12.05
CA LEU A 264 -20.27 -3.53 -11.12
C LEU A 264 -19.94 -2.05 -11.46
N PRO A 265 -20.88 -1.12 -11.24
CA PRO A 265 -20.67 0.30 -11.50
C PRO A 265 -19.81 0.96 -10.40
N TYR A 266 -18.52 0.59 -10.31
CA TYR A 266 -17.63 0.91 -9.18
C TYR A 266 -17.61 2.40 -8.78
N GLU A 267 -17.55 3.34 -9.73
CA GLU A 267 -17.54 4.78 -9.41
C GLU A 267 -18.85 5.24 -8.74
N SER A 268 -20.00 4.68 -9.15
CA SER A 268 -21.28 4.92 -8.50
C SER A 268 -21.31 4.30 -7.10
N LEU A 269 -20.81 3.07 -6.95
CA LEU A 269 -20.75 2.39 -5.65
C LEU A 269 -19.80 3.08 -4.66
N ILE A 270 -18.66 3.60 -5.13
CA ILE A 270 -17.72 4.39 -4.31
C ILE A 270 -18.41 5.66 -3.80
N SER A 271 -19.14 6.36 -4.68
CA SER A 271 -19.87 7.58 -4.31
C SER A 271 -20.93 7.27 -3.25
N LYS A 272 -21.76 6.24 -3.49
CA LYS A 272 -22.78 5.78 -2.54
C LYS A 272 -22.18 5.35 -1.19
N ALA A 273 -21.01 4.72 -1.18
CA ALA A 273 -20.35 4.32 0.06
C ALA A 273 -19.94 5.53 0.90
N GLY A 274 -19.44 6.59 0.26
CA GLY A 274 -19.19 7.88 0.90
C GLY A 274 -20.46 8.50 1.47
N ASP A 275 -21.56 8.49 0.70
CA ASP A 275 -22.85 9.04 1.13
C ASP A 275 -23.42 8.28 2.35
N LEU A 276 -23.34 6.95 2.35
CA LEU A 276 -23.76 6.13 3.48
C LEU A 276 -22.92 6.40 4.73
N PHE A 277 -21.60 6.57 4.57
CA PHE A 277 -20.71 6.89 5.68
C PHE A 277 -21.08 8.23 6.34
N VAL A 278 -21.46 9.23 5.56
CA VAL A 278 -21.87 10.55 6.08
C VAL A 278 -23.23 10.47 6.77
N GLN A 279 -24.19 9.74 6.20
CA GLN A 279 -25.54 9.61 6.76
C GLN A 279 -25.54 8.80 8.06
N PHE A 280 -24.82 7.67 8.04
CA PHE A 280 -24.78 6.68 9.11
C PHE A 280 -23.34 6.43 9.58
N PRO A 281 -22.66 7.43 10.17
CA PRO A 281 -21.29 7.24 10.64
C PRO A 281 -21.23 6.16 11.73
N PRO A 282 -20.06 5.51 11.92
CA PRO A 282 -19.91 4.39 12.86
C PRO A 282 -20.43 4.69 14.28
N SER A 283 -20.22 5.93 14.75
CA SER A 283 -20.68 6.43 16.05
C SER A 283 -22.20 6.39 16.25
N LYS A 284 -23.00 6.49 15.18
CA LYS A 284 -24.47 6.36 15.25
C LYS A 284 -24.92 4.90 15.20
N LEU A 285 -24.11 4.01 14.64
CA LEU A 285 -24.43 2.59 14.45
C LEU A 285 -24.12 1.76 15.70
N THR A 286 -23.14 2.18 16.51
CA THR A 286 -22.85 1.59 17.82
C THR A 286 -23.90 2.02 18.85
N LYS A 287 -25.04 1.31 18.90
CA LYS A 287 -26.12 1.59 19.86
C LYS A 287 -25.96 0.89 21.22
N GLU A 288 -25.09 -0.12 21.32
CA GLU A 288 -24.89 -0.91 22.54
C GLU A 288 -23.59 -0.55 23.26
N ALA A 289 -23.63 -0.45 24.60
CA ALA A 289 -22.47 -0.11 25.43
C ALA A 289 -21.27 -1.08 25.25
N ALA A 290 -21.55 -2.36 25.00
CA ALA A 290 -20.53 -3.37 24.70
C ALA A 290 -19.85 -3.12 23.34
N GLN A 291 -20.64 -2.73 22.33
CA GLN A 291 -20.12 -2.39 21.00
C GLN A 291 -19.33 -1.08 21.03
N ALA A 292 -19.76 -0.10 21.83
CA ALA A 292 -19.04 1.17 22.00
C ALA A 292 -17.64 0.95 22.65
N ALA A 293 -17.56 0.16 23.73
CA ALA A 293 -16.29 -0.15 24.39
C ALA A 293 -15.32 -0.94 23.49
N GLN A 294 -15.86 -1.79 22.60
CA GLN A 294 -15.05 -2.51 21.62
C GLN A 294 -14.62 -1.60 20.45
N ALA A 295 -15.48 -0.67 20.00
CA ALA A 295 -15.16 0.31 18.98
C ALA A 295 -13.98 1.23 19.39
N GLU A 296 -13.88 1.60 20.67
CA GLU A 296 -12.74 2.37 21.20
C GLU A 296 -11.40 1.62 21.06
N ARG A 297 -11.43 0.29 21.00
CA ARG A 297 -10.23 -0.54 20.82
C ARG A 297 -9.86 -0.79 19.37
N THR A 298 -10.66 -0.36 18.39
CA THR A 298 -10.41 -0.60 16.94
C THR A 298 -9.49 0.45 16.31
N ALA A 299 -9.02 0.19 15.10
CA ALA A 299 -8.22 1.14 14.32
C ALA A 299 -8.97 2.43 13.98
N ALA A 300 -10.31 2.38 14.02
CA ALA A 300 -11.16 3.54 13.82
C ALA A 300 -10.94 4.63 14.88
N SER A 301 -10.67 4.25 16.14
CA SER A 301 -10.58 5.21 17.25
C SER A 301 -9.36 6.11 17.14
N THR A 302 -8.25 5.62 16.60
CA THR A 302 -7.00 6.37 16.42
C THR A 302 -6.91 7.09 15.07
N PHE A 303 -7.90 6.91 14.19
CA PHE A 303 -7.82 7.44 12.83
C PHE A 303 -7.80 8.97 12.79
N LYS A 304 -8.54 9.65 13.68
CA LYS A 304 -8.57 11.12 13.72
C LYS A 304 -7.19 11.70 14.04
N ASP A 305 -6.46 11.08 14.97
CA ASP A 305 -5.11 11.50 15.32
C ASP A 305 -4.13 11.24 14.16
N PHE A 306 -4.27 10.10 13.50
CA PHE A 306 -3.53 9.78 12.28
C PHE A 306 -3.80 10.78 11.15
N GLU A 307 -5.05 11.17 10.95
CA GLU A 307 -5.45 12.17 9.96
C GLU A 307 -4.82 13.53 10.29
N LEU A 308 -4.89 13.98 11.54
CA LEU A 308 -4.29 15.24 11.97
C LEU A 308 -2.76 15.25 11.79
N ALA A 309 -2.10 14.14 12.11
CA ALA A 309 -0.66 13.99 11.90
C ALA A 309 -0.28 14.10 10.40
N SER A 310 -1.14 13.63 9.50
CA SER A 310 -0.89 13.70 8.06
C SER A 310 -0.88 15.13 7.51
N VAL A 311 -1.61 16.06 8.12
CA VAL A 311 -1.76 17.45 7.63
C VAL A 311 -0.49 18.29 7.87
N GLN A 312 0.41 17.85 8.75
CA GLN A 312 1.64 18.58 9.08
C GLN A 312 2.83 18.20 8.19
N GLN A 313 2.61 17.39 7.16
CA GLN A 313 3.66 16.93 6.25
C GLN A 313 4.22 18.07 5.39
N ARG A 314 5.53 18.03 5.17
CA ARG A 314 6.24 18.95 4.27
C ARG A 314 6.63 18.27 2.97
N PRO A 315 6.78 19.02 1.86
CA PRO A 315 7.24 18.46 0.59
C PRO A 315 8.57 17.72 0.69
N ASP A 316 8.72 16.65 -0.09
CA ASP A 316 9.96 15.86 -0.13
C ASP A 316 11.16 16.70 -0.58
N THR A 317 10.93 17.73 -1.40
CA THR A 317 11.97 18.68 -1.81
C THR A 317 12.54 19.45 -0.61
N VAL A 318 11.66 19.88 0.32
CA VAL A 318 12.04 20.60 1.55
C VAL A 318 12.75 19.63 2.52
N LEU A 319 12.26 18.40 2.65
CA LEU A 319 12.89 17.36 3.49
C LEU A 319 14.29 17.01 2.97
N ARG A 320 14.45 16.77 1.67
CA ARG A 320 15.75 16.51 1.02
C ARG A 320 16.72 17.66 1.15
N GLN A 321 16.25 18.91 1.00
CA GLN A 321 17.10 20.08 1.16
C GLN A 321 17.63 20.16 2.60
N ARG A 322 16.76 19.98 3.60
CA ARG A 322 17.17 19.98 5.02
C ARG A 322 18.09 18.82 5.36
N PHE A 323 17.84 17.63 4.80
CA PHE A 323 18.72 16.48 5.00
C PHE A 323 20.12 16.76 4.43
N ARG A 324 20.21 17.36 3.23
CA ARG A 324 21.49 17.81 2.65
C ARG A 324 22.15 18.91 3.48
N GLU A 325 21.39 19.85 4.00
CA GLU A 325 21.91 20.91 4.88
C GLU A 325 22.40 20.36 6.22
N ARG A 326 21.69 19.37 6.80
CA ARG A 326 22.12 18.66 8.02
C ARG A 326 23.39 17.88 7.78
N LEU A 327 23.48 17.11 6.69
CA LEU A 327 24.70 16.38 6.31
C LEU A 327 25.88 17.35 6.09
N ARG A 328 25.67 18.48 5.41
CA ARG A 328 26.69 19.53 5.26
C ARG A 328 27.08 20.17 6.59
N GLY A 329 26.14 20.31 7.53
CA GLY A 329 26.38 20.79 8.88
C GLY A 329 27.22 19.81 9.70
N GLU A 330 26.89 18.51 9.64
CA GLU A 330 27.64 17.43 10.28
C GLU A 330 29.05 17.29 9.69
N GLU A 331 29.20 17.40 8.37
CA GLU A 331 30.51 17.44 7.70
C GLU A 331 31.34 18.67 8.10
N ARG A 332 30.72 19.84 8.26
CA ARG A 332 31.39 21.05 8.76
C ARG A 332 31.83 20.91 10.21
N LEU A 333 30.98 20.37 11.09
CA LEU A 333 31.32 20.11 12.49
C LEU A 333 32.47 19.11 12.61
N ARG A 334 32.44 18.04 11.80
CA ARG A 334 33.51 17.03 11.74
C ARG A 334 34.82 17.57 11.13
N GLY A 335 34.71 18.56 10.25
CA GLY A 335 35.84 19.34 9.73
C GLY A 335 36.42 20.30 10.78
N GLU A 336 35.59 21.01 11.53
CA GLU A 336 35.99 21.93 12.59
C GLU A 336 36.61 21.20 13.80
N GLU A 337 36.10 20.03 14.19
CA GLU A 337 36.72 19.16 15.20
C GLU A 337 38.12 18.69 14.77
N ARG A 338 38.31 18.38 13.49
CA ARG A 338 39.64 18.10 12.91
C ARG A 338 40.57 19.32 12.90
N THR A 339 40.02 20.53 12.93
CA THR A 339 40.82 21.77 12.96
C THR A 339 41.20 22.19 14.38
N LYS A 340 40.44 21.75 15.40
CA LYS A 340 40.72 22.02 16.82
C LYS A 340 41.74 21.05 17.45
N PHE A 341 41.96 19.87 16.86
CA PHE A 341 43.03 18.95 17.27
C PHE A 341 44.20 18.97 16.27
N ILE A 342 44.92 20.09 16.19
CA ILE A 342 46.24 20.14 15.55
C ILE A 342 47.31 20.09 16.65
N LEU A 343 47.67 18.88 17.08
CA LEU A 343 49.00 18.61 17.64
C LEU A 343 49.98 18.41 16.48
N PRO A 344 51.23 18.91 16.52
CA PRO A 344 52.16 18.70 15.43
C PRO A 344 52.63 17.24 15.43
N LYS A 345 52.17 16.45 14.46
CA LYS A 345 52.75 15.12 14.19
C LYS A 345 53.94 15.24 13.22
N PRO A 346 54.95 14.36 13.36
CA PRO A 346 56.25 14.55 12.73
C PRO A 346 56.18 14.32 11.21
N ARG A 347 57.07 15.00 10.50
CA ARG A 347 57.29 14.87 9.05
C ARG A 347 57.45 13.39 8.66
N THR A 348 56.45 12.85 7.97
CA THR A 348 56.56 11.60 7.22
C THR A 348 56.57 11.89 5.71
N ASN A 349 57.46 11.18 5.04
CA ASN A 349 58.07 11.49 3.74
C ASN A 349 57.10 11.68 2.55
N ARG A 350 57.31 12.77 1.82
CA ARG A 350 56.67 13.09 0.51
C ARG A 350 56.82 11.99 -0.55
N PHE A 351 57.79 11.08 -0.39
CA PHE A 351 58.07 10.00 -1.34
C PHE A 351 57.00 8.88 -1.36
N VAL A 352 56.28 8.64 -0.26
CA VAL A 352 55.24 7.58 -0.23
C VAL A 352 53.99 7.99 -1.02
N ARG A 353 53.64 9.28 -1.02
CA ARG A 353 52.49 9.79 -1.79
C ARG A 353 52.69 9.76 -3.31
N LEU A 354 53.93 9.98 -3.77
CA LEU A 354 54.28 9.87 -5.19
C LEU A 354 54.24 8.40 -5.67
N ALA A 355 54.67 7.45 -4.85
CA ALA A 355 54.61 6.03 -5.18
C ALA A 355 53.16 5.52 -5.33
N VAL A 356 52.23 5.98 -4.49
CA VAL A 356 50.80 5.61 -4.57
C VAL A 356 50.10 6.23 -5.78
N MET A 357 50.48 7.45 -6.18
CA MET A 357 49.99 8.07 -7.43
C MET A 357 50.53 7.38 -8.68
N GLY A 358 51.79 6.91 -8.68
CA GLY A 358 52.36 6.15 -9.80
C GLY A 358 51.67 4.80 -10.03
N LEU A 359 51.30 4.09 -8.96
CA LEU A 359 50.62 2.79 -9.02
C LEU A 359 49.18 2.88 -9.54
N THR A 360 48.47 3.97 -9.24
CA THR A 360 47.06 4.16 -9.69
C THR A 360 46.97 4.52 -11.18
N VAL A 361 47.93 5.27 -11.71
CA VAL A 361 47.98 5.60 -13.15
C VAL A 361 48.32 4.37 -14.00
N ALA A 362 49.23 3.51 -13.52
CA ALA A 362 49.60 2.27 -14.23
C ALA A 362 48.44 1.25 -14.29
N LEU A 363 47.69 1.09 -13.20
CA LEU A 363 46.50 0.23 -13.15
C LEU A 363 45.35 0.76 -14.05
N GLY A 364 45.17 2.07 -14.10
CA GLY A 364 44.18 2.71 -14.99
C GLY A 364 44.50 2.51 -16.48
N ALA A 365 45.78 2.60 -16.87
CA ALA A 365 46.21 2.38 -18.24
C ALA A 365 46.08 0.90 -18.67
N ALA A 366 46.38 -0.04 -17.77
CA ALA A 366 46.23 -1.47 -18.04
C ALA A 366 44.74 -1.87 -18.20
N ALA A 367 43.85 -1.34 -17.36
CA ALA A 367 42.41 -1.60 -17.48
C ALA A 367 41.83 -1.05 -18.80
N LEU A 368 42.29 0.12 -19.25
CA LEU A 368 41.82 0.73 -20.50
C LEU A 368 42.32 -0.04 -21.75
N ALA A 369 43.52 -0.60 -21.69
CA ALA A 369 44.05 -1.47 -22.76
C ALA A 369 43.27 -2.80 -22.85
N VAL A 370 42.94 -3.42 -21.70
CA VAL A 370 42.14 -4.65 -21.65
C VAL A 370 40.71 -4.42 -22.17
N VAL A 371 40.07 -3.30 -21.82
CA VAL A 371 38.74 -2.94 -22.35
C VAL A 371 38.79 -2.68 -23.86
N LYS A 372 39.85 -2.04 -24.36
CA LYS A 372 40.00 -1.77 -25.80
C LYS A 372 40.23 -3.05 -26.61
N SER A 373 41.02 -4.01 -26.08
CA SER A 373 41.20 -5.33 -26.70
C SER A 373 39.95 -6.22 -26.61
N ALA A 374 39.16 -6.11 -25.55
CA ALA A 374 37.89 -6.84 -25.43
C ALA A 374 36.82 -6.34 -26.44
N LEU A 375 36.83 -5.05 -26.77
CA LEU A 375 35.95 -4.46 -27.79
C LEU A 375 36.31 -4.89 -29.23
N GLU A 376 37.57 -5.24 -29.49
CA GLU A 376 38.00 -5.77 -30.80
C GLU A 376 37.61 -7.24 -31.03
N TRP A 377 37.24 -7.97 -29.97
CA TRP A 377 36.85 -9.40 -30.00
C TRP A 377 35.33 -9.63 -29.93
N ALA A 378 34.51 -8.58 -29.88
CA ALA A 378 33.06 -8.71 -29.88
C ALA A 378 32.55 -9.16 -31.28
N PRO A 379 31.76 -10.25 -31.39
CA PRO A 379 31.22 -10.70 -32.67
C PRO A 379 30.22 -9.67 -33.22
N LYS A 380 30.42 -9.27 -34.48
CA LYS A 380 29.52 -8.37 -35.23
C LYS A 380 28.16 -9.06 -35.43
N PHE A 381 27.13 -8.64 -34.70
CA PHE A 381 25.75 -8.96 -35.07
C PHE A 381 25.26 -7.94 -36.09
N GLU A 382 25.11 -8.39 -37.33
CA GLU A 382 24.53 -7.63 -38.44
C GLU A 382 23.02 -7.46 -38.25
N LEU A 383 22.57 -6.21 -38.27
CA LEU A 383 21.18 -5.80 -38.47
C LEU A 383 20.82 -6.01 -39.95
N GLN A 384 20.05 -7.06 -40.27
CA GLN A 384 19.31 -7.12 -41.52
C GLN A 384 17.84 -6.72 -41.29
N ILE A 385 17.51 -5.62 -41.97
CA ILE A 385 16.23 -4.96 -42.10
C ILE A 385 15.45 -5.68 -43.21
N PHE A 386 14.32 -6.32 -42.85
CA PHE A 386 13.10 -6.65 -43.61
C PHE A 386 13.19 -7.42 -44.95
N PRO A 387 12.13 -8.16 -45.32
CA PRO A 387 10.94 -7.54 -45.94
C PRO A 387 9.70 -7.46 -45.06
#